data_AF-A0A3M1LXT2-F1
#
_entry.id   AF-A0A3M1LXT2-F1
#
_cell.length_a   1.000
_cell.length_b   1.000
_cell.length_c   1.000
_cell.angle_alpha   90.00
_cell.angle_beta   90.00
_cell.angle_gamma   90.00
#
_symmetry.space_group_name_H-M   'P 1'
#
loop_
_entity.id
_entity.type
_entity.pdbx_description
1 polymer ?
#
loop_
_entity_poly.entity_id
_entity_poly.type
_entity_poly.pdbx_seq_one_letter_code
_entity_poly.pdbx_strand_id
1 'polypeptide(L)' 'MKFGGTSVGSAEAIRRTAEIVRATAAQWPRLVTVVSAMSGVTDALT' A
#
# COMPACT_ATOMS: atom_id res chain seq x y z
N MET A 1 -9.20 -1.07 1.67
CA MET A 1 -8.22 -1.91 0.94
C MET A 1 -7.03 -2.19 1.85
N LYS A 2 -6.34 -3.34 1.70
CA LYS A 2 -5.12 -3.64 2.46
C LYS A 2 -4.01 -4.06 1.50
N PHE A 3 -2.82 -3.49 1.68
CA PHE A 3 -1.62 -3.84 0.91
C PHE A 3 -0.54 -4.39 1.85
N GLY A 4 0.05 -5.53 1.49
CA GLY A 4 1.15 -6.15 2.23
C GLY A 4 2.50 -5.51 1.89
N GLY A 5 3.55 -5.89 2.62
CA GLY A 5 4.88 -5.28 2.48
C GLY A 5 5.53 -5.45 1.10
N THR A 6 5.20 -6.51 0.36
CA THR A 6 5.64 -6.71 -1.03
C THR A 6 4.96 -5.74 -1.99
N SER A 7 3.68 -5.42 -1.77
CA SER A 7 2.92 -4.44 -2.57
C SER A 7 3.41 -2.99 -2.39
N VAL A 8 4.17 -2.73 -1.33
CA VAL A 8 4.78 -1.42 -1.05
C VAL A 8 6.31 -1.49 -0.94
N GLY A 9 6.92 -2.57 -1.45
CA GLY A 9 8.35 -2.86 -1.23
C GLY A 9 9.35 -1.99 -2.00
N SER A 10 8.87 -1.13 -2.90
CA SER A 10 9.71 -0.19 -3.66
C SER A 10 8.93 1.08 -4.00
N ALA A 11 9.63 2.15 -4.38
CA ALA A 11 8.98 3.40 -4.80
C ALA A 11 8.02 3.19 -6.00
N GLU A 12 8.36 2.29 -6.93
CA GLU A 12 7.49 1.93 -8.04
C GLU A 12 6.23 1.19 -7.58
N ALA A 13 6.38 0.22 -6.68
CA ALA A 13 5.26 -0.52 -6.12
C ALA A 13 4.31 0.39 -5.33
N ILE A 14 4.86 1.38 -4.60
CA ILE A 14 4.08 2.41 -3.91
C ILE A 14 3.30 3.28 -4.91
N ARG A 15 3.94 3.74 -6.00
CA ARG A 15 3.24 4.51 -7.05
C ARG A 15 2.08 3.71 -7.63
N ARG A 16 2.31 2.46 -8.01
CA ARG A 16 1.25 1.58 -8.53
C ARG A 16 0.12 1.38 -7.51
N THR A 17 0.45 1.14 -6.25
CA THR A 17 -0.53 1.02 -5.16
C THR A 17 -1.38 2.30 -5.02
N ALA A 18 -0.76 3.47 -5.11
CA ALA A 18 -1.46 4.75 -5.04
C ALA A 18 -2.42 4.95 -6.22
N GLU A 19 -2.08 4.50 -7.42
CA GLU A 19 -2.98 4.54 -8.58
C GLU A 19 -4.22 3.68 -8.39
N ILE A 20 -4.06 2.46 -7.84
CA ILE A 20 -5.19 1.57 -7.53
C ILE A 20 -6.10 2.23 -6.49
N VAL A 21 -5.53 2.77 -5.40
CA VAL A 21 -6.32 3.46 -4.36
C VAL A 21 -7.08 4.65 -4.94
N ARG A 22 -6.44 5.47 -5.79
CA ARG A 22 -7.09 6.62 -6.44
C ARG A 22 -8.26 6.19 -7.33
N ALA A 23 -8.08 5.15 -8.13
CA ALA A 23 -9.14 4.61 -8.99
C ALA A 23 -10.31 4.06 -8.17
N THR A 24 -10.04 3.38 -7.06
CA THR A 24 -11.10 2.86 -6.17
C THR A 24 -11.80 3.97 -5.39
N ALA A 25 -11.09 5.00 -4.95
CA ALA A 25 -11.67 6.13 -4.20
C ALA A 25 -12.73 6.89 -5.03
N ALA A 26 -12.60 6.94 -6.35
CA ALA A 26 -13.61 7.52 -7.23
C ALA A 26 -14.97 6.80 -7.18
N GLN A 27 -14.97 5.51 -6.84
CA GLN A 27 -16.16 4.67 -6.76
C GLN A 27 -16.64 4.46 -5.32
N TRP A 28 -15.76 4.67 -4.33
CA TRP A 28 -16.04 4.43 -2.92
C TRP A 28 -15.73 5.66 -2.04
N PRO A 29 -16.74 6.52 -1.76
CA PRO A 29 -16.55 7.84 -1.13
C PRO A 29 -15.95 7.84 0.28
N ARG A 30 -15.89 6.69 0.95
CA ARG A 30 -15.35 6.53 2.32
C ARG A 30 -14.30 5.42 2.39
N LEU A 31 -13.48 5.32 1.33
CA LEU A 31 -12.42 4.33 1.26
C LEU A 31 -11.35 4.59 2.33
N VAL A 32 -11.02 3.56 3.10
CA VAL A 32 -9.84 3.53 3.98
C VAL A 32 -8.85 2.50 3.44
N THR A 33 -7.57 2.88 3.42
CA THR A 33 -6.47 2.01 3.00
C THR A 33 -5.51 1.78 4.17
N VAL A 34 -5.20 0.51 4.42
CA VAL A 34 -4.22 0.07 5.42
C VAL A 34 -3.02 -0.51 4.68
N VAL A 35 -1.81 -0.15 5.10
CA VAL A 35 -0.57 -0.67 4.55
C VAL A 35 0.29 -1.28 5.65
N SER A 36 0.96 -2.37 5.34
CA SER A 36 2.05 -2.89 6.18
C SER A 36 3.35 -2.11 5.93
N ALA A 37 4.34 -2.27 6.80
CA ALA A 37 5.72 -1.86 6.51
C ALA A 37 6.24 -2.58 5.25
N MET A 38 7.25 -2.01 4.59
CA MET A 38 7.89 -2.60 3.42
C MET A 38 8.49 -3.98 3.76
N SER A 39 8.54 -4.88 2.78
CA SER A 39 9.05 -6.25 2.98
C SER A 39 10.44 -6.25 3.62
N GLY A 40 10.61 -7.03 4.70
CA GLY A 40 11.87 -7.14 5.46
C GLY A 40 12.17 -5.98 6.42
N VAL A 41 11.43 -4.86 6.36
CA VAL A 41 11.68 -3.72 7.26
C VAL A 41 11.27 -4.03 8.69
N THR A 42 10.14 -4.71 8.91
CA THR A 42 9.73 -5.09 10.27
C THR A 42 10.77 -5.99 10.93
N ASP A 43 11.31 -6.96 10.19
CA ASP A 43 12.32 -7.88 10.69
C ASP A 43 13.63 -7.16 11.03
N ALA A 44 13.99 -6.11 10.29
CA ALA A 44 15.20 -5.31 10.54
C ALA A 44 15.10 -4.40 11.79
N LEU A 45 13.94 -4.31 12.44
CA LEU A 45 13.75 -3.51 13.65
C LEU A 45 14.07 -4.26 14.94
N THR A 46 14.37 -5.55 14.88
CA THR A 46 14.66 -6.44 16.03
C THR A 46 15.85 -7.32 15.76
#